data_AF-A0A0U5C1J1-F1
#
_entry.id   AF-A0A0U5C1J1-F1
#
_cell.length_a   1.000
_cell.length_b   1.000
_cell.length_c   1.000
_cell.angle_alpha   90.00
_cell.angle_beta   90.00
_cell.angle_gamma   90.00
#
_symmetry.space_group_name_H-M   'P 1'
#
loop_
_entity.id
_entity.type
_entity.pdbx_description
1 polymer ?
#
loop_
_entity_poly.entity_id
_entity_poly.type
_entity_poly.pdbx_seq_one_letter_code
_entity_poly.pdbx_strand_id
1 'polypeptide(L)'
;MFGLFLSWRARASMRLGLRSTRLNCPKYINTRTLDAYPNTSPEIIYDVPHMPFNTRLPDRAINMIKAADTVFIATLYTSTPNTTSIFPSHAGMNARGGLPGFIRVSPSTGRTVVLPDYSGNRFMSSLGNIEANGVAGFTIVDFESGDVLYLTGTARNLIGDDAREVMSRHASVTVLETTGYTLVSGALPVRQRPGSKVGRSPYSPKVRYLVEEAESEMGGSIAHTARLENATNLSEDLAVFRFRVFSKPGAAALRIRPGQAIVLDFMDWLGPPQYQHMADSAPGSINDDRVRTWTVSSSHEKGDISWFELTMREMKGGAVTGALFDILRKQAVGKIGSRVPIDIARPVVVDIVGVSGDFTTGQTQIDALWVAGGIGITPFLAMLDALAKRNEVTGDIKLAISTREPDIMFGLVRDSFESLPETVRVTIDLFTRSPVNASLAELQGPNRQIGLHNGRIGPEYWLTISKDKDVLICGPNEFGDAAVEGLQAVGIPNEKIQREGFY
;
A
#
# COMPACT_ATOMS: atom_id res chain seq x y z
N MET A 1 38.03 10.26 21.85
CA MET A 1 37.88 9.50 23.12
C MET A 1 37.04 10.37 24.05
N PHE A 2 35.72 10.17 24.09
CA PHE A 2 34.82 10.89 24.99
C PHE A 2 34.06 9.84 25.81
N GLY A 3 34.34 9.79 27.11
CA GLY A 3 33.63 8.92 28.05
C GLY A 3 32.52 9.70 28.74
N LEU A 4 31.28 9.24 28.62
CA LEU A 4 30.16 9.75 29.40
C LEU A 4 30.17 9.04 30.77
N PHE A 5 30.33 9.79 31.86
CA PHE A 5 30.28 9.26 33.21
C PHE A 5 28.89 9.55 33.80
N LEU A 6 28.12 8.49 34.06
CA LEU A 6 26.87 8.56 34.82
C LEU A 6 27.07 7.78 36.12
N SER A 7 27.08 8.48 37.26
CA SER A 7 27.10 7.84 38.59
C SER A 7 25.70 7.90 39.21
N TRP A 8 25.09 6.74 39.43
CA TRP A 8 23.87 6.62 40.24
C TRP A 8 24.23 6.14 41.65
N ARG A 9 23.69 6.81 42.68
CA ARG A 9 23.93 6.45 44.09
C ARG A 9 23.03 5.28 44.51
N ALA A 10 23.51 4.04 44.35
CA ALA A 10 23.28 2.89 45.25
C ALA A 10 24.13 1.67 44.81
N ARG A 11 25.16 1.33 45.60
CA ARG A 11 25.97 0.09 45.71
C ARG A 11 26.31 -0.81 44.47
N ALA A 12 26.19 -0.33 43.24
CA ALA A 12 26.88 -0.92 42.09
C ALA A 12 27.30 0.19 41.11
N SER A 13 28.60 0.32 40.84
CA SER A 13 29.10 1.23 39.82
C SER A 13 29.29 0.50 38.50
N MET A 14 28.48 0.81 37.49
CA MET A 14 28.69 0.36 36.11
C MET A 14 29.47 1.42 35.34
N ARG A 15 30.61 1.05 34.74
CA ARG A 15 31.39 1.93 33.87
C ARG A 15 31.15 1.54 32.41
N LEU A 16 30.46 2.40 31.66
CA LEU A 16 30.25 2.21 30.23
C LEU A 16 31.38 2.91 29.44
N GLY A 17 32.13 2.14 28.64
CA GLY A 17 33.16 2.67 27.74
C GLY A 17 32.65 2.70 26.30
N LEU A 18 32.59 3.89 25.69
CA LEU A 18 32.26 4.03 24.28
C LEU A 18 33.47 3.70 23.41
N ARG A 19 33.42 2.60 22.67
CA ARG A 19 34.52 2.14 21.81
C ARG A 19 34.49 2.78 20.42
N SER A 20 33.31 2.86 19.81
CA SER A 20 33.14 3.45 18.48
C SER A 20 31.69 3.94 18.28
N THR A 21 31.52 4.92 17.42
CA THR A 21 30.21 5.42 16.97
C THR A 21 30.18 5.40 15.45
N ARG A 22 29.11 4.87 14.87
CA ARG A 22 28.83 4.97 13.44
C ARG A 22 27.51 5.73 13.27
N LEU A 23 27.42 6.54 12.23
CA LEU A 23 26.20 7.28 11.95
C LEU A 23 25.10 6.31 11.51
N ASN A 24 23.94 6.41 12.16
CA ASN A 24 22.75 5.65 11.77
C ASN A 24 22.27 6.08 10.39
N CYS A 25 21.57 5.18 9.71
CA CYS A 25 20.92 5.49 8.45
C CYS A 25 19.78 6.49 8.71
N PRO A 26 19.75 7.65 8.01
CA PRO A 26 18.70 8.65 8.24
C PRO A 26 17.34 8.22 7.70
N LYS A 27 17.29 7.16 6.86
CA LYS A 27 16.06 6.72 6.17
C LYS A 27 14.92 6.43 7.13
N TYR A 28 15.10 5.69 8.21
CA TYR A 28 13.94 5.12 8.94
C TYR A 28 13.75 5.76 10.32
N ILE A 29 14.04 7.06 10.44
CA ILE A 29 13.93 7.79 11.69
C ILE A 29 12.65 8.62 11.68
N ASN A 30 11.74 8.32 12.62
CA ASN A 30 10.57 9.16 12.87
C ASN A 30 10.96 10.31 13.82
N THR A 31 10.56 11.53 13.50
CA THR A 31 10.87 12.71 14.31
C THR A 31 9.76 13.01 15.30
N ARG A 32 10.15 13.50 16.48
CA ARG A 32 9.25 13.80 17.60
C ARG A 32 9.64 15.09 18.29
N THR A 33 8.63 15.79 18.80
CA THR A 33 8.82 16.86 19.76
C THR A 33 8.77 16.26 21.16
N LEU A 34 9.92 16.24 21.84
CA LEU A 34 10.04 15.68 23.19
C LEU A 34 10.17 16.80 24.23
N ASP A 35 9.38 16.73 25.29
CA ASP A 35 9.48 17.58 26.46
C ASP A 35 10.18 16.81 27.60
N ALA A 36 10.96 17.52 28.42
CA ALA A 36 11.65 16.93 29.57
C ALA A 36 10.63 16.48 30.62
N TYR A 37 10.86 15.31 31.21
CA TYR A 37 10.07 14.74 32.29
C TYR A 37 11.00 14.23 33.39
N PRO A 38 11.68 15.13 34.13
CA PRO A 38 12.78 14.75 35.04
C PRO A 38 12.31 14.02 36.30
N ASN A 39 11.06 14.21 36.72
CA ASN A 39 10.49 13.58 37.91
C ASN A 39 9.77 12.29 37.54
N THR A 40 10.50 11.31 37.01
CA THR A 40 9.93 9.98 36.74
C THR A 40 9.64 9.24 38.05
N SER A 41 8.58 8.42 38.04
CA SER A 41 8.27 7.47 39.11
C SER A 41 8.16 6.08 38.49
N PRO A 42 9.30 5.46 38.12
CA PRO A 42 9.30 4.19 37.41
C PRO A 42 8.72 3.08 38.28
N GLU A 43 7.80 2.30 37.71
CA GLU A 43 7.20 1.12 38.35
C GLU A 43 7.48 -0.12 37.50
N ILE A 44 8.02 -1.17 38.11
CA ILE A 44 8.23 -2.46 37.42
C ILE A 44 6.89 -3.19 37.37
N ILE A 45 6.28 -3.23 36.19
CA ILE A 45 4.99 -3.90 35.94
C ILE A 45 5.19 -5.40 35.73
N TYR A 46 6.24 -5.77 34.99
CA TYR A 46 6.63 -7.16 34.78
C TYR A 46 8.15 -7.27 34.93
N ASP A 47 8.61 -8.31 35.62
CA ASP A 47 10.03 -8.69 35.69
C ASP A 47 10.16 -10.21 35.56
N VAL A 48 10.46 -10.65 34.35
CA VAL A 48 10.56 -12.06 33.99
C VAL A 48 11.91 -12.29 33.30
N PRO A 49 13.01 -12.40 34.07
CA PRO A 49 14.35 -12.56 33.49
C PRO A 49 14.53 -13.91 32.78
N HIS A 50 13.75 -14.92 33.16
CA HIS A 50 13.74 -16.25 32.56
C HIS A 50 12.30 -16.67 32.29
N MET A 51 11.92 -16.60 31.02
CA MET A 51 10.58 -16.88 30.53
C MET A 51 10.45 -18.38 30.17
N PRO A 52 9.59 -19.18 30.85
CA PRO A 52 9.49 -20.61 30.61
C PRO A 52 9.13 -20.97 29.16
N PHE A 53 9.65 -22.09 28.65
CA PHE A 53 9.29 -22.60 27.32
C PHE A 53 7.76 -22.79 27.22
N ASN A 54 7.13 -22.28 26.16
CA ASN A 54 5.67 -22.23 25.92
C ASN A 54 4.83 -21.16 26.66
N THR A 55 5.46 -20.15 27.25
CA THR A 55 4.71 -18.99 27.79
C THR A 55 4.61 -17.87 26.75
N ARG A 56 3.50 -17.14 26.77
CA ARG A 56 3.25 -15.98 25.91
C ARG A 56 3.59 -14.68 26.63
N LEU A 57 3.95 -13.65 25.87
CA LEU A 57 4.01 -12.28 26.39
C LEU A 57 2.61 -11.84 26.81
N PRO A 58 2.48 -11.02 27.88
CA PRO A 58 1.19 -10.45 28.27
C PRO A 58 0.69 -9.48 27.21
N ASP A 59 -0.64 -9.34 27.07
CA ASP A 59 -1.26 -8.49 26.04
C ASP A 59 -0.77 -7.04 26.08
N ARG A 60 -0.50 -6.49 27.27
CA ARG A 60 0.08 -5.14 27.40
C ARG A 60 1.43 -5.02 26.69
N ALA A 61 2.30 -6.02 26.79
CA ALA A 61 3.58 -6.03 26.09
C ALA A 61 3.41 -6.22 24.58
N ILE A 62 2.51 -7.13 24.16
CA ILE A 62 2.19 -7.36 22.75
C ILE A 62 1.64 -6.09 22.09
N ASN A 63 0.71 -5.40 22.76
CA ASN A 63 0.13 -4.14 22.27
C ASN A 63 1.19 -3.04 22.16
N MET A 64 2.10 -2.95 23.13
CA MET A 64 3.22 -2.00 23.08
C MET A 64 4.16 -2.30 21.92
N ILE A 65 4.46 -3.58 21.63
CA ILE A 65 5.23 -3.99 20.45
C ILE A 65 4.48 -3.57 19.17
N LYS A 66 3.21 -3.92 19.03
CA LYS A 66 2.40 -3.61 17.84
C LYS A 66 2.17 -2.11 17.63
N ALA A 67 2.20 -1.30 18.68
CA ALA A 67 2.08 0.16 18.56
C ALA A 67 3.41 0.86 18.25
N ALA A 68 4.54 0.16 18.42
CA ALA A 68 5.87 0.74 18.25
C ALA A 68 6.14 1.13 16.80
N ASP A 69 6.81 2.26 16.64
CA ASP A 69 7.34 2.75 15.36
C ASP A 69 8.87 2.82 15.35
N THR A 70 9.49 2.47 16.47
CA THR A 70 10.92 2.49 16.73
C THR A 70 11.24 1.37 17.70
N VAL A 71 12.28 0.59 17.41
CA VAL A 71 12.85 -0.41 18.31
C VAL A 71 14.36 -0.19 18.39
N PHE A 72 14.91 -0.26 19.59
CA PHE A 72 16.35 -0.27 19.81
C PHE A 72 16.81 -1.71 19.94
N ILE A 73 17.76 -2.11 19.11
CA ILE A 73 18.30 -3.46 19.05
C ILE A 73 19.68 -3.50 19.69
N ALA A 74 19.79 -4.27 20.77
CA ALA A 74 21.04 -4.62 21.42
C ALA A 74 21.52 -5.98 20.88
N THR A 75 22.79 -6.08 20.50
CA THR A 75 23.40 -7.34 20.04
C THR A 75 24.78 -7.51 20.66
N LEU A 76 25.27 -8.74 20.69
CA LEU A 76 26.58 -9.07 21.25
C LEU A 76 27.42 -9.77 20.19
N TYR A 77 28.69 -9.38 20.10
CA TYR A 77 29.72 -10.16 19.44
C TYR A 77 30.68 -10.69 20.50
N THR A 78 30.87 -12.00 20.51
CA THR A 78 31.88 -12.65 21.37
C THR A 78 33.00 -13.20 20.51
N SER A 79 34.21 -12.72 20.74
CA SER A 79 35.39 -13.15 20.01
C SER A 79 35.89 -14.51 20.46
N THR A 80 36.51 -15.26 19.54
CA THR A 80 37.24 -16.48 19.92
C THR A 80 38.60 -16.11 20.51
N PRO A 81 39.24 -16.98 21.33
CA PRO A 81 40.56 -16.69 21.88
C PRO A 81 41.59 -16.31 20.80
N ASN A 82 41.52 -16.94 19.62
CA ASN A 82 42.44 -16.70 18.51
C ASN A 82 42.23 -15.36 17.81
N THR A 83 41.02 -14.80 17.83
CA THR A 83 40.70 -13.54 17.13
C THR A 83 40.54 -12.35 18.06
N THR A 84 40.54 -12.56 19.38
CA THR A 84 40.26 -11.51 20.40
C THR A 84 41.20 -10.31 20.30
N SER A 85 42.47 -10.51 19.92
CA SER A 85 43.44 -9.42 19.76
C SER A 85 43.12 -8.50 18.57
N ILE A 86 42.49 -9.04 17.53
CA ILE A 86 42.14 -8.32 16.29
C ILE A 86 40.70 -7.79 16.38
N PHE A 87 39.77 -8.64 16.84
CA PHE A 87 38.34 -8.37 16.97
C PHE A 87 37.89 -8.70 18.40
N PRO A 88 38.07 -7.81 19.38
CA PRO A 88 37.60 -8.07 20.73
C PRO A 88 36.07 -8.07 20.81
N SER A 89 35.53 -8.87 21.72
CA SER A 89 34.11 -8.89 22.09
C SER A 89 33.56 -7.48 22.33
N HIS A 90 32.32 -7.26 21.92
CA HIS A 90 31.66 -5.98 22.08
C HIS A 90 30.14 -6.11 22.09
N ALA A 91 29.47 -5.15 22.73
CA ALA A 91 28.05 -4.94 22.62
C ALA A 91 27.76 -3.88 21.54
N GLY A 92 26.78 -4.14 20.69
CA GLY A 92 26.24 -3.20 19.72
C GLY A 92 24.87 -2.69 20.16
N MET A 93 24.58 -1.43 19.86
CA MET A 93 23.26 -0.84 19.99
C MET A 93 22.91 -0.13 18.69
N ASN A 94 21.72 -0.35 18.16
CA ASN A 94 21.21 0.31 16.97
C ASN A 94 19.72 0.62 17.12
N ALA A 95 19.17 1.47 16.27
CA ALA A 95 17.74 1.75 16.21
C ALA A 95 17.21 1.33 14.82
N ARG A 96 16.05 0.69 14.81
CA ARG A 96 15.25 0.43 13.61
C ARG A 96 13.92 1.14 13.77
N GLY A 97 13.42 1.72 12.68
CA GLY A 97 12.12 2.40 12.69
C GLY A 97 11.30 2.06 11.47
N GLY A 98 10.02 2.40 11.55
CA GLY A 98 9.03 2.14 10.51
C GLY A 98 7.73 2.89 10.82
N LEU A 99 6.63 2.46 10.20
CA LEU A 99 5.30 2.87 10.62
C LEU A 99 4.88 2.07 11.87
N PRO A 100 3.97 2.57 12.72
CA PRO A 100 3.41 1.79 13.82
C PRO A 100 2.93 0.43 13.34
N GLY A 101 3.34 -0.64 14.02
CA GLY A 101 3.00 -2.01 13.66
C GLY A 101 3.96 -2.70 12.70
N PHE A 102 5.09 -2.08 12.34
CA PHE A 102 6.12 -2.71 11.51
C PHE A 102 6.81 -3.90 12.19
N ILE A 103 6.93 -3.87 13.52
CA ILE A 103 7.38 -5.01 14.33
C ILE A 103 6.15 -5.84 14.71
N ARG A 104 6.23 -7.17 14.54
CA ARG A 104 5.11 -8.08 14.75
C ARG A 104 5.40 -9.05 15.88
N VAL A 105 4.34 -9.58 16.48
CA VAL A 105 4.42 -10.70 17.42
C VAL A 105 3.63 -11.85 16.81
N SER A 106 4.25 -13.01 16.71
CA SER A 106 3.63 -14.22 16.19
C SER A 106 2.33 -14.56 16.95
N PRO A 107 1.16 -14.59 16.29
CA PRO A 107 -0.08 -15.05 16.92
C PRO A 107 0.02 -16.48 17.46
N SER A 108 0.67 -17.41 16.75
CA SER A 108 0.76 -18.81 17.21
C SER A 108 1.60 -18.95 18.47
N THR A 109 2.77 -18.30 18.56
CA THR A 109 3.66 -18.45 19.73
C THR A 109 3.43 -17.42 20.82
N GLY A 110 3.07 -16.18 20.47
CA GLY A 110 2.88 -15.07 21.42
C GLY A 110 4.14 -14.57 22.11
N ARG A 111 5.30 -15.09 21.74
CA ARG A 111 6.62 -14.71 22.27
C ARG A 111 7.64 -14.40 21.19
N THR A 112 7.40 -14.88 19.98
CA THR A 112 8.29 -14.66 18.85
C THR A 112 8.01 -13.27 18.28
N VAL A 113 9.00 -12.40 18.37
CA VAL A 113 8.94 -11.03 17.85
C VAL A 113 9.70 -10.97 16.55
N VAL A 114 9.06 -10.46 15.50
CA VAL A 114 9.62 -10.40 14.15
C VAL A 114 9.84 -8.95 13.76
N LEU A 115 11.10 -8.62 13.48
CA LEU A 115 11.55 -7.31 13.07
C LEU A 115 11.94 -7.34 11.59
N PRO A 116 11.21 -6.66 10.68
CA PRO A 116 11.62 -6.57 9.28
C PRO A 116 12.90 -5.76 9.12
N ASP A 117 13.78 -6.19 8.21
CA ASP A 117 14.95 -5.40 7.80
C ASP A 117 14.69 -4.71 6.46
N TYR A 118 15.14 -3.46 6.34
CA TYR A 118 14.96 -2.62 5.16
C TYR A 118 16.30 -2.25 4.56
N SER A 119 16.27 -1.81 3.30
CA SER A 119 17.47 -1.30 2.61
C SER A 119 18.02 -0.06 3.32
N GLY A 120 19.06 -0.25 4.13
CA GLY A 120 19.70 0.79 4.95
C GLY A 120 20.97 1.37 4.30
N ASN A 121 21.98 1.62 5.12
CA ASN A 121 23.33 2.07 4.73
C ASN A 121 24.35 0.91 4.64
N ARG A 122 23.85 -0.34 4.67
CA ARG A 122 24.63 -1.59 4.59
C ARG A 122 25.69 -1.78 5.70
N PHE A 123 25.60 -1.03 6.80
CA PHE A 123 26.32 -1.40 8.02
C PHE A 123 25.59 -2.55 8.72
N MET A 124 25.98 -3.78 8.39
CA MET A 124 25.34 -5.01 8.88
C MET A 124 25.77 -5.39 10.31
N SER A 125 26.01 -4.42 11.19
CA SER A 125 26.60 -4.67 12.52
C SER A 125 25.68 -5.48 13.45
N SER A 126 24.40 -5.13 13.51
CA SER A 126 23.44 -5.90 14.32
C SER A 126 23.23 -7.31 13.74
N LEU A 127 23.07 -7.42 12.42
CA LEU A 127 22.86 -8.70 11.74
C LEU A 127 24.07 -9.62 11.91
N GLY A 128 25.29 -9.13 11.67
CA GLY A 128 26.52 -9.90 11.83
C GLY A 128 26.78 -10.36 13.27
N ASN A 129 26.41 -9.55 14.27
CA ASN A 129 26.47 -9.98 15.66
C ASN A 129 25.46 -11.10 15.96
N ILE A 130 24.25 -11.01 15.40
CA ILE A 130 23.24 -12.07 15.52
C ILE A 130 23.72 -13.36 14.85
N GLU A 131 24.32 -13.29 13.67
CA GLU A 131 24.92 -14.47 13.01
C GLU A 131 26.02 -15.11 13.85
N ALA A 132 26.83 -14.29 14.54
CA ALA A 132 27.94 -14.80 15.35
C ALA A 132 27.50 -15.41 16.69
N ASN A 133 26.45 -14.86 17.31
CA ASN A 133 26.13 -15.16 18.72
C ASN A 133 24.71 -15.66 18.97
N GLY A 134 23.80 -15.53 18.00
CA GLY A 134 22.43 -16.04 18.10
C GLY A 134 21.57 -15.39 19.19
N VAL A 135 21.94 -14.19 19.65
CA VAL A 135 21.21 -13.48 20.72
C VAL A 135 21.02 -12.00 20.39
N ALA A 136 19.88 -11.46 20.80
CA ALA A 136 19.61 -10.04 20.75
C ALA A 136 18.70 -9.61 21.91
N GLY A 137 18.65 -8.30 22.14
CA GLY A 137 17.65 -7.68 22.98
C GLY A 137 16.94 -6.55 22.23
N PHE A 138 15.64 -6.41 22.43
CA PHE A 138 14.85 -5.31 21.89
C PHE A 138 14.39 -4.41 23.04
N THR A 139 14.57 -3.10 22.88
CA THR A 139 14.01 -2.09 23.76
C THR A 139 12.97 -1.30 22.98
N ILE A 140 11.76 -1.27 23.50
CA ILE A 140 10.62 -0.60 22.91
C ILE A 140 10.17 0.48 23.88
N VAL A 141 9.94 1.67 23.35
CA VAL A 141 9.63 2.85 24.13
C VAL A 141 8.29 3.38 23.68
N ASP A 142 7.38 3.55 24.64
CA ASP A 142 6.20 4.39 24.44
C ASP A 142 6.58 5.82 24.83
N PHE A 143 6.69 6.69 23.84
CA PHE A 143 7.08 8.08 24.07
C PHE A 143 5.97 8.91 24.73
N GLU A 144 4.72 8.48 24.71
CA GLU A 144 3.58 9.21 25.30
C GLU A 144 3.42 8.90 26.79
N SER A 145 3.51 7.63 27.19
CA SER A 145 3.46 7.22 28.60
C SER A 145 4.83 7.21 29.29
N GLY A 146 5.90 7.08 28.50
CA GLY A 146 7.27 6.83 28.95
C GLY A 146 7.53 5.42 29.46
N ASP A 147 6.60 4.49 29.20
CA ASP A 147 6.80 3.07 29.47
C ASP A 147 7.94 2.53 28.58
N VAL A 148 8.73 1.61 29.15
CA VAL A 148 9.84 0.96 28.45
C VAL A 148 9.73 -0.55 28.63
N LEU A 149 9.66 -1.26 27.51
CA LEU A 149 9.69 -2.71 27.45
C LEU A 149 11.06 -3.18 26.98
N TYR A 150 11.71 -3.99 27.80
CA TYR A 150 12.94 -4.69 27.49
C TYR A 150 12.63 -6.15 27.20
N LEU A 151 13.11 -6.65 26.07
CA LEU A 151 13.05 -8.05 25.67
C LEU A 151 14.47 -8.58 25.48
N THR A 152 14.73 -9.80 25.90
CA THR A 152 15.95 -10.56 25.59
C THR A 152 15.56 -11.90 25.01
N GLY A 153 16.38 -12.44 24.11
CA GLY A 153 16.01 -13.66 23.41
C GLY A 153 17.11 -14.25 22.55
N THR A 154 16.83 -15.44 22.04
CA THR A 154 17.59 -16.03 20.94
C THR A 154 17.13 -15.36 19.64
N ALA A 155 18.07 -15.01 18.78
CA ALA A 155 17.82 -14.26 17.56
C ALA A 155 18.41 -14.98 16.35
N ARG A 156 17.68 -14.93 15.24
CA ARG A 156 18.14 -15.42 13.92
C ARG A 156 17.74 -14.45 12.83
N ASN A 157 18.58 -14.29 11.81
CA ASN A 157 18.19 -13.59 10.60
C ASN A 157 17.70 -14.63 9.58
N LEU A 158 16.55 -14.35 8.97
CA LEU A 158 16.00 -15.14 7.87
C LEU A 158 16.06 -14.28 6.62
N ILE A 159 16.43 -14.88 5.49
CA ILE A 159 16.60 -14.19 4.21
C ILE A 159 15.94 -14.98 3.08
N GLY A 160 15.51 -14.30 2.03
CA GLY A 160 14.92 -14.95 0.86
C GLY A 160 13.62 -15.67 1.20
N ASP A 161 13.53 -16.94 0.80
CA ASP A 161 12.30 -17.74 0.97
C ASP A 161 11.98 -18.00 2.45
N ASP A 162 12.98 -18.28 3.28
CA ASP A 162 12.81 -18.45 4.73
C ASP A 162 12.19 -17.20 5.40
N ALA A 163 12.54 -16.01 4.92
CA ALA A 163 11.93 -14.77 5.41
C ALA A 163 10.47 -14.62 4.96
N ARG A 164 10.18 -15.01 3.71
CA ARG A 164 8.83 -14.94 3.10
C ARG A 164 7.87 -15.94 3.72
N GLU A 165 8.36 -17.07 4.23
CA GLU A 165 7.58 -18.03 5.01
C GLU A 165 7.10 -17.45 6.34
N VAL A 166 7.84 -16.49 6.91
CA VAL A 166 7.48 -15.83 8.17
C VAL A 166 6.68 -14.56 7.93
N MET A 167 7.12 -13.69 7.01
CA MET A 167 6.52 -12.40 6.74
C MET A 167 6.30 -12.21 5.23
N SER A 168 5.05 -12.00 4.83
CA SER A 168 4.70 -11.95 3.42
C SER A 168 5.41 -10.80 2.70
N ARG A 169 6.01 -11.12 1.54
CA ARG A 169 6.72 -10.16 0.67
C ARG A 169 7.86 -9.41 1.33
N HIS A 170 8.49 -10.01 2.34
CA HIS A 170 9.63 -9.41 3.02
C HIS A 170 10.85 -10.33 2.89
N ALA A 171 11.91 -9.84 2.25
CA ALA A 171 13.06 -10.67 1.87
C ALA A 171 14.13 -10.82 2.97
N SER A 172 13.97 -10.14 4.11
CA SER A 172 14.91 -10.18 5.22
C SER A 172 14.23 -9.80 6.53
N VAL A 173 14.20 -10.71 7.52
CA VAL A 173 13.64 -10.47 8.85
C VAL A 173 14.59 -10.94 9.94
N THR A 174 14.61 -10.25 11.07
CA THR A 174 15.21 -10.75 12.32
C THR A 174 14.10 -11.31 13.19
N VAL A 175 14.20 -12.58 13.55
CA VAL A 175 13.27 -13.26 14.44
C VAL A 175 13.91 -13.37 15.82
N LEU A 176 13.25 -12.82 16.84
CA LEU A 176 13.62 -12.92 18.24
C LEU A 176 12.64 -13.84 18.96
N GLU A 177 13.10 -14.99 19.42
CA GLU A 177 12.34 -15.80 20.37
C GLU A 177 12.63 -15.30 21.79
N THR A 178 11.63 -14.66 22.40
CA THR A 178 11.80 -14.01 23.71
C THR A 178 12.07 -15.06 24.80
N THR A 179 13.18 -14.91 25.51
CA THR A 179 13.59 -15.72 26.67
C THR A 179 13.52 -14.96 27.99
N GLY A 180 13.35 -13.64 27.96
CA GLY A 180 13.12 -12.81 29.14
C GLY A 180 12.54 -11.44 28.77
N TYR A 181 11.80 -10.83 29.69
CA TYR A 181 11.28 -9.48 29.50
C TYR A 181 11.07 -8.72 30.81
N THR A 182 11.20 -7.39 30.73
CA THR A 182 10.88 -6.48 31.83
C THR A 182 10.09 -5.30 31.26
N LEU A 183 8.93 -4.99 31.83
CA LEU A 183 8.15 -3.80 31.50
C LEU A 183 8.21 -2.84 32.67
N VAL A 184 8.72 -1.63 32.43
CA VAL A 184 8.80 -0.58 33.42
C VAL A 184 7.91 0.58 32.98
N SER A 185 6.90 0.92 33.76
CA SER A 185 6.02 2.04 33.47
C SER A 185 6.68 3.35 33.84
N GLY A 186 6.46 4.40 33.03
CA GLY A 186 6.90 5.76 33.32
C GLY A 186 8.42 5.97 33.45
N ALA A 187 9.23 5.05 32.91
CA ALA A 187 10.68 5.03 33.12
C ALA A 187 11.47 6.09 32.35
N LEU A 188 11.01 6.46 31.15
CA LEU A 188 11.74 7.40 30.30
C LEU A 188 11.72 8.81 30.91
N PRO A 189 12.82 9.59 30.96
CA PRO A 189 12.81 10.95 31.52
C PRO A 189 12.39 12.04 30.53
N VAL A 190 11.71 11.66 29.43
CA VAL A 190 11.16 12.56 28.42
C VAL A 190 9.80 12.05 27.95
N ARG A 191 8.95 12.92 27.39
CA ARG A 191 7.65 12.56 26.80
C ARG A 191 7.44 13.25 25.45
N GLN A 192 6.71 12.62 24.55
CA GLN A 192 6.16 13.29 23.39
C GLN A 192 5.22 14.40 23.85
N ARG A 193 5.38 15.60 23.30
CA ARG A 193 4.53 16.74 23.62
C ARG A 193 3.08 16.40 23.30
N PRO A 194 2.13 16.56 24.25
CA PRO A 194 0.72 16.33 24.00
C PRO A 194 0.21 17.13 22.79
N GLY A 195 -0.56 16.48 21.91
CA GLY A 195 -1.09 17.07 20.68
C GLY A 195 -0.07 17.28 19.54
N SER A 196 1.21 16.97 19.74
CA SER A 196 2.18 17.00 18.64
C SER A 196 2.02 15.81 17.70
N LYS A 197 2.27 16.02 16.40
CA LYS A 197 2.28 14.96 15.40
C LYS A 197 3.68 14.36 15.27
N VAL A 198 3.75 13.04 15.10
CA VAL A 198 4.99 12.34 14.77
C VAL A 198 5.33 12.60 13.31
N GLY A 199 6.53 13.14 13.03
CA GLY A 199 7.04 13.29 11.68
C GLY A 199 7.47 11.92 11.14
N ARG A 200 6.62 11.31 10.33
CA ARG A 200 6.90 10.00 9.72
C ARG A 200 7.98 10.14 8.67
N SER A 201 8.94 9.22 8.68
CA SER A 201 9.93 9.19 7.60
C SER A 201 9.26 8.91 6.25
N PRO A 202 9.62 9.65 5.19
CA PRO A 202 9.15 9.37 3.83
C PRO A 202 9.72 8.07 3.25
N TYR A 203 10.74 7.47 3.86
CA TYR A 203 11.30 6.19 3.44
C TYR A 203 10.61 4.99 4.11
N SER A 204 9.81 5.19 5.16
CA SER A 204 9.17 4.08 5.89
C SER A 204 8.28 3.25 4.96
N PRO A 205 8.53 1.94 4.81
CA PRO A 205 7.68 1.08 3.99
C PRO A 205 6.27 0.96 4.56
N LYS A 206 5.33 0.51 3.70
CA LYS A 206 4.02 0.03 4.16
C LYS A 206 4.21 -1.14 5.14
N VAL A 207 3.34 -1.20 6.15
CA VAL A 207 3.34 -2.29 7.13
C VAL A 207 3.04 -3.61 6.41
N ARG A 208 3.81 -4.65 6.77
CA ARG A 208 3.62 -6.02 6.30
C ARG A 208 3.23 -6.92 7.47
N TYR A 209 2.59 -8.02 7.15
CA TYR A 209 2.03 -8.96 8.11
C TYR A 209 2.76 -10.29 8.07
N LEU A 210 2.76 -10.99 9.21
CA LEU A 210 3.23 -12.37 9.26
C LEU A 210 2.31 -13.26 8.44
N VAL A 211 2.82 -14.34 7.87
CA VAL A 211 2.01 -15.28 7.06
C VAL A 211 0.82 -15.85 7.83
N GLU A 212 0.98 -16.07 9.12
CA GLU A 212 -0.06 -16.57 10.03
C GLU A 212 -1.11 -15.53 10.47
N GLU A 213 -0.98 -14.27 10.04
CA GLU A 213 -1.95 -13.22 10.32
C GLU A 213 -3.04 -13.21 9.24
N ALA A 214 -4.31 -13.02 9.64
CA ALA A 214 -5.45 -13.01 8.71
C ALA A 214 -5.29 -11.93 7.63
N GLU A 215 -4.67 -10.80 7.98
CA GLU A 215 -4.35 -9.70 7.06
C GLU A 215 -3.31 -10.06 6.00
N SER A 216 -2.63 -11.21 6.15
CA SER A 216 -1.70 -11.76 5.16
C SER A 216 -2.39 -12.59 4.08
N GLU A 217 -3.60 -13.12 4.35
CA GLU A 217 -4.37 -13.95 3.42
C GLU A 217 -4.80 -13.19 2.16
N MET A 218 -4.81 -11.85 2.20
CA MET A 218 -4.96 -11.00 1.02
C MET A 218 -3.77 -11.09 0.03
N GLY A 219 -2.74 -11.90 0.32
CA GLY A 219 -1.57 -12.10 -0.56
C GLY A 219 -0.95 -13.50 -0.57
N GLY A 220 -1.68 -14.54 -0.14
CA GLY A 220 -1.09 -15.83 0.29
C GLY A 220 -1.08 -17.02 -0.68
N SER A 221 -1.68 -16.96 -1.87
CA SER A 221 -1.51 -18.03 -2.87
C SER A 221 -1.60 -17.46 -4.27
N ILE A 222 -0.49 -17.48 -5.00
CA ILE A 222 -0.47 -17.14 -6.43
C ILE A 222 -1.12 -18.30 -7.18
N ALA A 223 -2.45 -18.31 -7.19
CA ALA A 223 -3.26 -19.27 -7.92
C ALA A 223 -3.34 -18.91 -9.41
N HIS A 224 -3.15 -17.62 -9.74
CA HIS A 224 -3.29 -17.10 -11.08
C HIS A 224 -2.13 -16.16 -11.45
N THR A 225 -1.77 -16.17 -12.73
CA THR A 225 -0.84 -15.21 -13.34
C THR A 225 -1.51 -14.51 -14.52
N ALA A 226 -0.99 -13.35 -14.89
CA ALA A 226 -1.46 -12.57 -16.02
C ALA A 226 -0.31 -12.26 -16.98
N ARG A 227 -0.55 -12.40 -18.29
CA ARG A 227 0.42 -12.03 -19.34
C ARG A 227 -0.13 -10.89 -20.18
N LEU A 228 0.66 -9.83 -20.36
CA LEU A 228 0.31 -8.74 -21.28
C LEU A 228 0.32 -9.26 -22.72
N GLU A 229 -0.81 -9.13 -23.43
CA GLU A 229 -0.93 -9.59 -24.84
C GLU A 229 -1.02 -8.41 -25.81
N ASN A 230 -1.77 -7.37 -25.44
CA ASN A 230 -2.03 -6.24 -26.33
C ASN A 230 -2.09 -4.94 -25.54
N ALA A 231 -1.84 -3.84 -26.22
CA ALA A 231 -2.08 -2.52 -25.69
C ALA A 231 -2.66 -1.59 -26.76
N THR A 232 -3.38 -0.56 -26.33
CA THR A 232 -3.92 0.50 -27.20
C THR A 232 -3.45 1.83 -26.64
N ASN A 233 -2.64 2.56 -27.41
CA ASN A 233 -2.15 3.87 -26.99
C ASN A 233 -3.20 4.94 -27.29
N LEU A 234 -3.71 5.64 -26.28
CA LEU A 234 -4.79 6.62 -26.44
C LEU A 234 -4.27 8.05 -26.49
N SER A 235 -3.23 8.36 -25.71
CA SER A 235 -2.54 9.65 -25.72
C SER A 235 -1.04 9.45 -25.43
N GLU A 236 -0.31 10.51 -25.08
CA GLU A 236 1.09 10.39 -24.65
C GLU A 236 1.24 9.58 -23.35
N ASP A 237 0.28 9.72 -22.44
CA ASP A 237 0.34 9.18 -21.08
C ASP A 237 -0.86 8.28 -20.72
N LEU A 238 -1.75 7.95 -21.67
CA LEU A 238 -2.94 7.13 -21.42
C LEU A 238 -2.99 5.94 -22.37
N ALA A 239 -3.23 4.75 -21.82
CA ALA A 239 -3.33 3.52 -22.60
C ALA A 239 -4.28 2.49 -21.97
N VAL A 240 -4.74 1.55 -22.79
CA VAL A 240 -5.46 0.34 -22.37
C VAL A 240 -4.53 -0.85 -22.56
N PHE A 241 -4.27 -1.60 -21.49
CA PHE A 241 -3.46 -2.82 -21.51
C PHE A 241 -4.35 -4.04 -21.30
N ARG A 242 -4.24 -5.03 -22.19
CA ARG A 242 -5.00 -6.28 -22.13
C ARG A 242 -4.09 -7.41 -21.66
N PHE A 243 -4.51 -8.07 -20.59
CA PHE A 243 -3.83 -9.21 -20.02
C PHE A 243 -4.66 -10.49 -20.19
N ARG A 244 -3.98 -11.59 -20.50
CA ARG A 244 -4.56 -12.94 -20.46
C ARG A 244 -4.25 -13.60 -19.12
N VAL A 245 -5.23 -14.27 -18.54
CA VAL A 245 -5.13 -14.96 -17.25
C VAL A 245 -4.76 -16.43 -17.46
N PHE A 246 -3.88 -16.93 -16.61
CA PHE A 246 -3.49 -18.33 -16.52
C PHE A 246 -3.67 -18.80 -15.08
N SER A 247 -4.41 -19.90 -14.90
CA SER A 247 -4.72 -20.47 -13.59
C SER A 247 -3.93 -21.75 -13.37
N LYS A 248 -3.40 -21.97 -12.16
CA LYS A 248 -2.82 -23.25 -11.78
C LYS A 248 -3.90 -24.34 -11.72
N PRO A 249 -3.54 -25.62 -11.96
CA PRO A 249 -4.49 -26.72 -11.80
C PRO A 249 -5.09 -26.73 -10.38
N GLY A 250 -6.41 -26.80 -10.29
CA GLY A 250 -7.13 -26.80 -9.01
C GLY A 250 -7.31 -25.42 -8.35
N ALA A 251 -6.88 -24.33 -9.00
CA ALA A 251 -7.16 -22.97 -8.54
C ALA A 251 -8.68 -22.70 -8.51
N ALA A 252 -9.11 -21.93 -7.50
CA ALA A 252 -10.47 -21.40 -7.47
C ALA A 252 -10.72 -20.48 -8.67
N ALA A 253 -11.98 -20.29 -9.08
CA ALA A 253 -12.31 -19.37 -10.16
C ALA A 253 -11.97 -17.92 -9.76
N LEU A 254 -11.26 -17.20 -10.62
CA LEU A 254 -10.99 -15.78 -10.51
C LEU A 254 -12.20 -15.01 -11.04
N ARG A 255 -12.93 -14.33 -10.14
CA ARG A 255 -14.12 -13.55 -10.48
C ARG A 255 -13.88 -12.08 -10.16
N ILE A 256 -14.28 -11.21 -11.09
CA ILE A 256 -14.16 -9.76 -10.94
C ILE A 256 -15.51 -9.14 -11.30
N ARG A 257 -16.15 -8.50 -10.32
CA ARG A 257 -17.39 -7.74 -10.56
C ARG A 257 -17.05 -6.40 -11.21
N PRO A 258 -17.88 -5.89 -12.13
CA PRO A 258 -17.69 -4.57 -12.73
C PRO A 258 -17.50 -3.47 -11.68
N GLY A 259 -16.37 -2.78 -11.77
CA GLY A 259 -15.94 -1.73 -10.83
C GLY A 259 -14.91 -2.18 -9.78
N GLN A 260 -14.66 -3.48 -9.61
CA GLN A 260 -13.58 -3.97 -8.75
C GLN A 260 -12.19 -3.75 -9.37
N ALA A 261 -11.19 -3.78 -8.49
CA ALA A 261 -9.79 -3.68 -8.86
C ALA A 261 -9.07 -5.02 -8.77
N ILE A 262 -8.06 -5.20 -9.60
CA ILE A 262 -7.13 -6.32 -9.56
C ILE A 262 -5.81 -5.86 -8.95
N VAL A 263 -5.24 -6.71 -8.09
CA VAL A 263 -3.94 -6.49 -7.46
C VAL A 263 -2.91 -7.36 -8.16
N LEU A 264 -1.88 -6.73 -8.72
CA LEU A 264 -0.85 -7.37 -9.54
C LEU A 264 0.54 -7.17 -8.92
N ASP A 265 1.35 -8.23 -8.90
CA ASP A 265 2.73 -8.20 -8.44
C ASP A 265 3.70 -8.29 -9.63
N PHE A 266 4.48 -7.23 -9.84
CA PHE A 266 5.44 -7.11 -10.93
C PHE A 266 6.89 -7.41 -10.49
N MET A 267 7.11 -7.91 -9.27
CA MET A 267 8.44 -8.15 -8.71
C MET A 267 9.27 -9.10 -9.58
N ASP A 268 8.68 -10.19 -10.07
CA ASP A 268 9.38 -11.17 -10.91
C ASP A 268 9.73 -10.64 -12.30
N TRP A 269 8.94 -9.69 -12.81
CA TRP A 269 9.19 -9.08 -14.12
C TRP A 269 10.21 -7.93 -14.05
N LEU A 270 10.01 -6.97 -13.13
CA LEU A 270 10.87 -5.79 -13.00
C LEU A 270 12.12 -6.03 -12.14
N GLY A 271 12.05 -7.00 -11.25
CA GLY A 271 13.03 -7.19 -10.19
C GLY A 271 12.88 -6.20 -9.03
N PRO A 272 13.63 -6.46 -7.94
CA PRO A 272 13.66 -5.58 -6.80
C PRO A 272 14.25 -4.21 -7.17
N PRO A 273 13.91 -3.14 -6.43
CA PRO A 273 14.58 -1.86 -6.56
C PRO A 273 16.11 -2.02 -6.46
N GLN A 274 16.84 -1.38 -7.38
CA GLN A 274 18.29 -1.31 -7.24
C GLN A 274 18.65 -0.55 -5.97
N TYR A 275 19.71 -1.00 -5.30
CA TYR A 275 20.14 -0.34 -4.08
C TYR A 275 20.53 1.11 -4.34
N GLN A 276 19.95 2.00 -3.56
CA GLN A 276 20.36 3.40 -3.45
C GLN A 276 20.53 3.74 -1.98
N HIS A 277 21.59 4.48 -1.66
CA HIS A 277 21.80 4.92 -0.29
C HIS A 277 20.76 5.96 0.13
N MET A 278 20.37 6.90 -0.72
CA MET A 278 19.28 7.85 -0.51
C MET A 278 18.60 8.12 -1.86
N ALA A 279 17.35 8.56 -1.83
CA ALA A 279 16.57 8.90 -3.03
C ALA A 279 15.70 10.12 -2.70
N ASP A 280 16.32 11.27 -2.43
CA ASP A 280 15.63 12.41 -1.82
C ASP A 280 14.47 12.97 -2.65
N SER A 281 14.52 12.82 -3.99
CA SER A 281 13.43 13.20 -4.90
C SER A 281 12.27 12.20 -4.93
N ALA A 282 12.50 10.95 -4.55
CA ALA A 282 11.50 9.88 -4.52
C ALA A 282 11.81 8.84 -3.42
N PRO A 283 11.68 9.19 -2.12
CA PRO A 283 12.14 8.33 -1.02
C PRO A 283 11.52 6.92 -1.01
N GLY A 284 10.24 6.82 -1.36
CA GLY A 284 9.52 5.54 -1.42
C GLY A 284 10.05 4.58 -2.49
N SER A 285 10.78 5.07 -3.51
CA SER A 285 11.30 4.22 -4.60
C SER A 285 12.27 3.14 -4.13
N ILE A 286 12.99 3.37 -3.01
CA ILE A 286 13.94 2.42 -2.43
C ILE A 286 13.24 1.16 -1.89
N ASN A 287 11.97 1.30 -1.50
CA ASN A 287 11.17 0.24 -0.90
C ASN A 287 9.93 -0.10 -1.75
N ASP A 288 9.98 0.21 -3.06
CA ASP A 288 8.88 -0.10 -3.98
C ASP A 288 8.72 -1.61 -4.12
N ASP A 289 7.54 -2.09 -3.72
CA ASP A 289 7.18 -3.50 -3.70
C ASP A 289 6.75 -4.03 -5.07
N ARG A 290 6.68 -3.16 -6.09
CA ARG A 290 6.21 -3.49 -7.45
C ARG A 290 4.77 -4.02 -7.48
N VAL A 291 4.01 -3.89 -6.40
CA VAL A 291 2.61 -4.30 -6.34
C VAL A 291 1.74 -3.10 -6.65
N ARG A 292 0.75 -3.28 -7.52
CA ARG A 292 -0.16 -2.20 -7.89
C ARG A 292 -1.58 -2.72 -7.96
N THR A 293 -2.51 -1.85 -7.58
CA THR A 293 -3.94 -2.11 -7.62
C THR A 293 -4.55 -1.18 -8.66
N TRP A 294 -5.24 -1.73 -9.65
CA TRP A 294 -5.97 -0.93 -10.64
C TRP A 294 -7.37 -1.47 -10.83
N THR A 295 -8.32 -0.56 -10.99
CA THR A 295 -9.67 -0.91 -11.42
C THR A 295 -9.63 -1.60 -12.78
N VAL A 296 -10.32 -2.73 -12.88
CA VAL A 296 -10.48 -3.44 -14.14
C VAL A 296 -11.47 -2.68 -15.01
N SER A 297 -11.05 -2.31 -16.23
CA SER A 297 -11.86 -1.50 -17.15
C SER A 297 -12.74 -2.33 -18.10
N SER A 298 -12.58 -3.65 -18.12
CA SER A 298 -13.43 -4.59 -18.86
C SER A 298 -14.48 -5.26 -17.97
N SER A 299 -15.62 -5.67 -18.53
CA SER A 299 -16.65 -6.42 -17.80
C SER A 299 -16.52 -7.94 -17.94
N HIS A 300 -16.73 -8.67 -16.83
CA HIS A 300 -16.64 -10.14 -16.77
C HIS A 300 -17.69 -10.78 -15.84
N GLU A 301 -18.98 -10.47 -16.04
CA GLU A 301 -20.03 -10.94 -15.10
C GLU A 301 -20.28 -12.46 -15.10
N LYS A 302 -19.80 -13.18 -16.13
CA LYS A 302 -20.06 -14.62 -16.30
C LYS A 302 -18.80 -15.44 -16.10
N GLY A 303 -18.73 -16.14 -14.97
CA GLY A 303 -17.80 -17.24 -14.74
C GLY A 303 -16.37 -16.82 -14.37
N ASP A 304 -15.45 -17.76 -14.57
CA ASP A 304 -14.02 -17.57 -14.39
C ASP A 304 -13.44 -16.70 -15.51
N ILE A 305 -12.61 -15.71 -15.18
CA ILE A 305 -12.07 -14.80 -16.18
C ILE A 305 -10.86 -15.41 -16.91
N SER A 306 -10.78 -15.21 -18.22
CA SER A 306 -9.63 -15.63 -19.04
C SER A 306 -8.74 -14.48 -19.49
N TRP A 307 -9.22 -13.24 -19.32
CA TRP A 307 -8.49 -12.02 -19.65
C TRP A 307 -9.12 -10.84 -18.90
N PHE A 308 -8.42 -9.72 -18.84
CA PHE A 308 -8.94 -8.44 -18.37
C PHE A 308 -8.20 -7.28 -19.04
N GLU A 309 -8.80 -6.09 -19.03
CA GLU A 309 -8.20 -4.85 -19.49
C GLU A 309 -8.04 -3.84 -18.36
N LEU A 310 -6.96 -3.06 -18.43
CA LEU A 310 -6.66 -1.97 -17.53
C LEU A 310 -6.45 -0.70 -18.35
N THR A 311 -7.31 0.30 -18.18
CA THR A 311 -7.06 1.66 -18.65
C THR A 311 -6.27 2.41 -17.58
N MET A 312 -5.08 2.91 -17.91
CA MET A 312 -4.23 3.55 -16.91
C MET A 312 -3.46 4.72 -17.52
N ARG A 313 -3.06 5.65 -16.65
CA ARG A 313 -2.12 6.72 -17.00
C ARG A 313 -0.69 6.40 -16.54
N GLU A 314 0.27 6.89 -17.31
CA GLU A 314 1.67 6.84 -16.93
C GLU A 314 1.92 7.75 -15.72
N MET A 315 2.31 7.15 -14.60
CA MET A 315 2.82 7.91 -13.47
C MET A 315 4.28 8.30 -13.73
N LYS A 316 4.57 9.60 -13.83
CA LYS A 316 5.93 10.10 -14.02
C LYS A 316 6.85 9.61 -12.89
N GLY A 317 7.92 8.89 -13.26
CA GLY A 317 8.84 8.27 -12.30
C GLY A 317 8.32 6.99 -11.64
N GLY A 318 7.11 6.55 -11.99
CA GLY A 318 6.53 5.28 -11.53
C GLY A 318 7.19 4.11 -12.23
N ALA A 319 7.68 3.13 -11.46
CA ALA A 319 8.43 2.02 -12.03
C ALA A 319 7.60 1.09 -12.92
N VAL A 320 6.38 0.75 -12.49
CA VAL A 320 5.54 -0.19 -13.23
C VAL A 320 4.93 0.47 -14.47
N THR A 321 4.25 1.60 -14.29
CA THR A 321 3.65 2.32 -15.41
C THR A 321 4.71 2.80 -16.39
N GLY A 322 5.85 3.33 -15.92
CA GLY A 322 6.95 3.75 -16.80
C GLY A 322 7.46 2.60 -17.68
N ALA A 323 7.68 1.41 -17.10
CA ALA A 323 8.11 0.24 -17.86
C ALA A 323 7.07 -0.25 -18.87
N LEU A 324 5.78 -0.23 -18.51
CA LEU A 324 4.69 -0.59 -19.43
C LEU A 324 4.58 0.40 -20.60
N PHE A 325 4.67 1.70 -20.32
CA PHE A 325 4.62 2.74 -21.35
C PHE A 325 5.90 2.77 -22.20
N ASP A 326 7.07 2.42 -21.65
CA ASP A 326 8.30 2.25 -22.44
C ASP A 326 8.19 1.11 -23.45
N ILE A 327 7.55 0.00 -23.07
CA ILE A 327 7.22 -1.07 -24.03
C ILE A 327 6.28 -0.53 -25.10
N LEU A 328 5.21 0.15 -24.68
CA LEU A 328 4.20 0.67 -25.60
C LEU A 328 4.81 1.64 -26.61
N ARG A 329 5.63 2.60 -26.17
CA ARG A 329 6.33 3.55 -27.04
C ARG A 329 7.20 2.86 -28.09
N LYS A 330 7.84 1.74 -27.74
CA LYS A 330 8.67 0.96 -28.68
C LYS A 330 7.83 0.17 -29.70
N GLN A 331 6.67 -0.34 -29.29
CA GLN A 331 5.82 -1.23 -30.11
C GLN A 331 4.76 -0.49 -30.93
N ALA A 332 4.31 0.68 -30.46
CA ALA A 332 3.17 1.43 -31.00
C ALA A 332 3.57 2.72 -31.73
N VAL A 333 4.80 2.82 -32.24
CA VAL A 333 5.30 4.03 -32.92
C VAL A 333 4.34 4.43 -34.04
N GLY A 334 3.73 5.62 -33.90
CA GLY A 334 2.78 6.18 -34.87
C GLY A 334 1.38 5.53 -34.91
N LYS A 335 1.03 4.64 -33.96
CA LYS A 335 -0.24 3.90 -33.94
C LYS A 335 -1.15 4.31 -32.78
N ILE A 336 -1.54 5.58 -32.73
CA ILE A 336 -2.52 6.07 -31.73
C ILE A 336 -3.91 5.48 -32.05
N GLY A 337 -4.64 5.07 -31.00
CA GLY A 337 -5.99 4.51 -31.06
C GLY A 337 -6.07 3.07 -31.59
N SER A 338 -4.98 2.50 -32.09
CA SER A 338 -4.95 1.13 -32.62
C SER A 338 -4.47 0.13 -31.58
N ARG A 339 -5.13 -1.03 -31.51
CA ARG A 339 -4.67 -2.15 -30.68
C ARG A 339 -3.45 -2.79 -31.33
N VAL A 340 -2.35 -2.86 -30.58
CA VAL A 340 -1.09 -3.47 -31.01
C VAL A 340 -0.79 -4.70 -30.14
N PRO A 341 -0.36 -5.83 -30.74
CA PRO A 341 0.17 -6.96 -29.97
C PRO A 341 1.49 -6.57 -29.32
N ILE A 342 1.73 -7.07 -28.10
CA ILE A 342 2.98 -6.89 -27.37
C ILE A 342 3.79 -8.17 -27.50
N ASP A 343 4.77 -8.15 -28.42
CA ASP A 343 5.71 -9.24 -28.62
C ASP A 343 7.13 -8.73 -28.31
N ILE A 344 7.65 -9.14 -27.15
CA ILE A 344 8.95 -8.71 -26.63
C ILE A 344 9.70 -9.93 -26.10
N ALA A 345 11.04 -9.87 -26.19
CA ALA A 345 11.92 -10.98 -25.80
C ALA A 345 11.69 -11.50 -24.38
N ARG A 346 11.37 -10.60 -23.44
CA ARG A 346 10.95 -10.95 -22.07
C ARG A 346 9.48 -10.56 -21.89
N PRO A 347 8.52 -11.49 -21.98
CA PRO A 347 7.11 -11.17 -21.86
C PRO A 347 6.81 -10.61 -20.47
N VAL A 348 5.83 -9.72 -20.39
CA VAL A 348 5.30 -9.22 -19.11
C VAL A 348 4.38 -10.29 -18.55
N VAL A 349 4.89 -11.08 -17.61
CA VAL A 349 4.12 -12.07 -16.83
C VAL A 349 4.16 -11.63 -15.38
N VAL A 350 3.01 -11.54 -14.74
CA VAL A 350 2.84 -11.02 -13.39
C VAL A 350 1.93 -11.91 -12.58
N ASP A 351 2.10 -11.91 -11.26
CA ASP A 351 1.23 -12.66 -10.38
C ASP A 351 -0.03 -11.87 -10.07
N ILE A 352 -1.18 -12.56 -10.05
CA ILE A 352 -2.43 -11.99 -9.57
C ILE A 352 -2.50 -12.28 -8.08
N VAL A 353 -2.37 -11.22 -7.30
CA VAL A 353 -2.43 -11.27 -5.84
C VAL A 353 -3.85 -11.52 -5.37
N GLY A 354 -4.81 -10.88 -6.04
CA GLY A 354 -6.22 -10.97 -5.70
C GLY A 354 -7.05 -9.88 -6.37
N VAL A 355 -8.31 -9.82 -5.94
CA VAL A 355 -9.32 -8.86 -6.40
C VAL A 355 -9.79 -8.08 -5.17
N SER A 356 -9.93 -6.77 -5.28
CA SER A 356 -10.30 -5.90 -4.17
C SER A 356 -11.37 -4.88 -4.57
N GLY A 357 -12.03 -4.31 -3.58
CA GLY A 357 -13.01 -3.24 -3.75
C GLY A 357 -14.44 -3.75 -3.78
N ASP A 358 -15.35 -2.92 -3.28
CA ASP A 358 -16.80 -3.14 -3.30
C ASP A 358 -17.53 -2.06 -4.10
N PHE A 359 -16.79 -1.24 -4.83
CA PHE A 359 -17.31 -0.22 -5.74
C PHE A 359 -17.89 -0.88 -6.98
N THR A 360 -19.14 -1.33 -6.87
CA THR A 360 -19.81 -2.15 -7.89
C THR A 360 -21.21 -1.62 -8.16
N THR A 361 -21.73 -1.89 -9.36
CA THR A 361 -23.09 -1.50 -9.73
C THR A 361 -24.12 -2.57 -9.34
N GLY A 362 -25.36 -2.16 -9.06
CA GLY A 362 -26.49 -3.06 -8.79
C GLY A 362 -26.80 -4.01 -9.96
N GLN A 363 -27.54 -5.09 -9.71
CA GLN A 363 -27.75 -6.17 -10.69
C GLN A 363 -28.90 -5.93 -11.68
N THR A 364 -30.06 -5.45 -11.23
CA THR A 364 -31.29 -5.44 -12.04
C THR A 364 -31.96 -4.07 -12.16
N GLN A 365 -31.92 -3.27 -11.10
CA GLN A 365 -32.44 -1.90 -11.08
C GLN A 365 -31.34 -0.94 -10.63
N ILE A 366 -31.13 0.13 -11.40
CA ILE A 366 -30.04 1.09 -11.16
C ILE A 366 -30.61 2.49 -11.13
N ASP A 367 -30.42 3.20 -10.04
CA ASP A 367 -30.74 4.62 -9.94
C ASP A 367 -29.54 5.35 -9.34
N ALA A 368 -28.62 5.79 -10.21
CA ALA A 368 -27.30 6.19 -9.78
C ALA A 368 -26.77 7.47 -10.44
N LEU A 369 -26.01 8.23 -9.67
CA LEU A 369 -25.10 9.26 -10.15
C LEU A 369 -23.67 8.73 -10.08
N TRP A 370 -22.99 8.71 -11.22
CA TRP A 370 -21.59 8.37 -11.34
C TRP A 370 -20.79 9.63 -11.63
N VAL A 371 -19.72 9.86 -10.87
CA VAL A 371 -18.89 11.06 -10.97
C VAL A 371 -17.44 10.65 -11.21
N ALA A 372 -16.93 10.97 -12.39
CA ALA A 372 -15.60 10.58 -12.85
C ALA A 372 -14.67 11.79 -13.04
N GLY A 373 -13.50 11.73 -12.43
CA GLY A 373 -12.42 12.69 -12.65
C GLY A 373 -11.32 12.08 -13.53
N GLY A 374 -11.24 12.49 -14.80
CA GLY A 374 -10.25 11.98 -15.75
C GLY A 374 -10.25 10.46 -15.84
N ILE A 375 -9.12 9.82 -15.48
CA ILE A 375 -8.98 8.35 -15.51
C ILE A 375 -9.83 7.63 -14.47
N GLY A 376 -10.43 8.34 -13.51
CA GLY A 376 -11.45 7.79 -12.61
C GLY A 376 -12.71 7.30 -13.32
N ILE A 377 -12.79 7.41 -14.65
CA ILE A 377 -13.82 6.77 -15.46
C ILE A 377 -13.74 5.24 -15.46
N THR A 378 -12.59 4.64 -15.14
CA THR A 378 -12.34 3.20 -15.31
C THR A 378 -13.35 2.25 -14.67
N PRO A 379 -13.87 2.48 -13.44
CA PRO A 379 -14.89 1.59 -12.88
C PRO A 379 -16.17 1.66 -13.72
N PHE A 380 -16.53 2.85 -14.18
CA PHE A 380 -17.73 3.10 -14.96
C PHE A 380 -17.64 2.53 -16.37
N LEU A 381 -16.44 2.37 -16.94
CA LEU A 381 -16.23 1.64 -18.20
C LEU A 381 -16.73 0.19 -18.06
N ALA A 382 -16.24 -0.51 -17.05
CA ALA A 382 -16.64 -1.89 -16.78
C ALA A 382 -18.11 -1.99 -16.42
N MET A 383 -18.64 -1.04 -15.62
CA MET A 383 -20.06 -1.02 -15.27
C MET A 383 -20.94 -0.83 -16.50
N LEU A 384 -20.70 0.20 -17.33
CA LEU A 384 -21.47 0.44 -18.56
C LEU A 384 -21.43 -0.76 -19.51
N ASP A 385 -20.24 -1.31 -19.75
CA ASP A 385 -20.05 -2.48 -20.61
C ASP A 385 -20.79 -3.72 -20.08
N ALA A 386 -20.89 -3.88 -18.75
CA ALA A 386 -21.71 -4.92 -18.15
C ALA A 386 -23.20 -4.68 -18.40
N LEU A 387 -23.69 -3.46 -18.16
CA LEU A 387 -25.11 -3.11 -18.38
C LEU A 387 -25.54 -3.31 -19.83
N ALA A 388 -24.67 -2.95 -20.77
CA ALA A 388 -24.91 -3.16 -22.21
C ALA A 388 -25.07 -4.64 -22.59
N LYS A 389 -24.56 -5.57 -21.78
CA LYS A 389 -24.62 -7.02 -22.02
C LYS A 389 -25.70 -7.73 -21.21
N ARG A 390 -26.40 -7.04 -20.32
CA ARG A 390 -27.48 -7.61 -19.50
C ARG A 390 -28.79 -7.61 -20.27
N ASN A 391 -29.55 -8.69 -20.13
CA ASN A 391 -30.87 -8.82 -20.77
C ASN A 391 -32.00 -8.20 -19.92
N GLU A 392 -31.88 -8.26 -18.58
CA GLU A 392 -32.91 -7.81 -17.64
C GLU A 392 -32.34 -6.73 -16.73
N VAL A 393 -32.27 -5.50 -17.24
CA VAL A 393 -31.83 -4.34 -16.47
C VAL A 393 -32.72 -3.14 -16.78
N THR A 394 -33.05 -2.38 -15.74
CA THR A 394 -33.73 -1.10 -15.85
C THR A 394 -32.95 -0.06 -15.06
N GLY A 395 -32.98 1.20 -15.47
CA GLY A 395 -32.35 2.21 -14.65
C GLY A 395 -32.30 3.61 -15.21
N ASP A 396 -31.88 4.54 -14.36
CA ASP A 396 -31.62 5.93 -14.68
C ASP A 396 -30.24 6.34 -14.15
N ILE A 397 -29.30 6.49 -15.08
CA ILE A 397 -27.88 6.72 -14.79
C ILE A 397 -27.51 8.12 -15.27
N LYS A 398 -26.97 8.94 -14.37
CA LYS A 398 -26.24 10.15 -14.75
C LYS A 398 -24.76 9.91 -14.56
N LEU A 399 -23.95 10.09 -15.60
CA LEU A 399 -22.49 10.00 -15.54
C LEU A 399 -21.89 11.38 -15.81
N ALA A 400 -21.40 12.04 -14.76
CA ALA A 400 -20.67 13.30 -14.86
C ALA A 400 -19.17 13.03 -15.01
N ILE A 401 -18.58 13.46 -16.13
CA ILE A 401 -17.15 13.27 -16.43
C ILE A 401 -16.47 14.64 -16.48
N SER A 402 -15.55 14.90 -15.55
CA SER A 402 -14.67 16.06 -15.62
C SER A 402 -13.33 15.68 -16.22
N THR A 403 -12.98 16.27 -17.37
CA THR A 403 -11.78 15.86 -18.13
C THR A 403 -11.19 16.99 -18.97
N ARG A 404 -9.89 16.86 -19.29
CA ARG A 404 -9.19 17.71 -20.27
C ARG A 404 -9.18 17.09 -21.68
N GLU A 405 -9.55 15.83 -21.80
CA GLU A 405 -9.52 15.04 -23.03
C GLU A 405 -10.92 14.44 -23.28
N PRO A 406 -11.94 15.27 -23.59
CA PRO A 406 -13.33 14.85 -23.67
C PRO A 406 -13.56 13.76 -24.73
N ASP A 407 -12.97 13.91 -25.91
CA ASP A 407 -13.16 12.96 -27.02
C ASP A 407 -12.57 11.58 -26.69
N ILE A 408 -11.43 11.54 -25.98
CA ILE A 408 -10.82 10.28 -25.54
C ILE A 408 -11.67 9.60 -24.47
N MET A 409 -12.10 10.35 -23.45
CA MET A 409 -12.91 9.78 -22.36
C MET A 409 -14.27 9.30 -22.87
N PHE A 410 -14.91 10.06 -23.76
CA PHE A 410 -16.15 9.63 -24.38
C PHE A 410 -15.92 8.43 -25.31
N GLY A 411 -14.84 8.42 -26.09
CA GLY A 411 -14.49 7.30 -26.95
C GLY A 411 -14.35 5.96 -26.22
N LEU A 412 -13.95 5.98 -24.94
CA LEU A 412 -13.87 4.78 -24.09
C LEU A 412 -15.25 4.21 -23.70
N VAL A 413 -16.28 5.05 -23.60
CA VAL A 413 -17.64 4.64 -23.21
C VAL A 413 -18.59 4.50 -24.39
N ARG A 414 -18.24 5.03 -25.56
CA ARG A 414 -19.13 5.15 -26.72
C ARG A 414 -19.83 3.85 -27.07
N ASP A 415 -19.08 2.78 -27.29
CA ASP A 415 -19.65 1.52 -27.76
C ASP A 415 -20.63 0.91 -26.73
N SER A 416 -20.33 1.06 -25.42
CA SER A 416 -21.24 0.65 -24.35
C SER A 416 -22.48 1.55 -24.29
N PHE A 417 -22.30 2.87 -24.38
CA PHE A 417 -23.38 3.85 -24.40
C PHE A 417 -24.37 3.62 -25.56
N GLU A 418 -23.87 3.30 -26.75
CA GLU A 418 -24.67 2.97 -27.93
C GLU A 418 -25.37 1.61 -27.84
N SER A 419 -24.83 0.69 -27.04
CA SER A 419 -25.35 -0.68 -26.89
C SER A 419 -26.27 -0.86 -25.68
N LEU A 420 -26.50 0.18 -24.86
CA LEU A 420 -27.35 0.07 -23.69
C LEU A 420 -28.81 -0.29 -24.05
N PRO A 421 -29.47 -1.20 -23.29
CA PRO A 421 -30.88 -1.50 -23.48
C PRO A 421 -31.77 -0.25 -23.38
N GLU A 422 -32.88 -0.22 -24.13
CA GLU A 422 -33.82 0.91 -24.09
C GLU A 422 -34.45 1.13 -22.70
N THR A 423 -34.46 0.10 -21.85
CA THR A 423 -34.92 0.14 -20.45
C THR A 423 -33.98 0.90 -19.52
N VAL A 424 -32.79 1.28 -19.98
CA VAL A 424 -31.81 2.07 -19.23
C VAL A 424 -31.74 3.47 -19.82
N ARG A 425 -32.15 4.47 -19.04
CA ARG A 425 -31.88 5.87 -19.35
C ARG A 425 -30.46 6.21 -18.90
N VAL A 426 -29.70 6.82 -19.79
CA VAL A 426 -28.35 7.30 -19.49
C VAL A 426 -28.17 8.74 -19.95
N THR A 427 -27.61 9.57 -19.07
CA THR A 427 -27.15 10.91 -19.39
C THR A 427 -25.65 10.98 -19.11
N ILE A 428 -24.84 11.35 -20.09
CA ILE A 428 -23.42 11.62 -19.91
C ILE A 428 -23.20 13.14 -19.95
N ASP A 429 -22.82 13.73 -18.82
CA ASP A 429 -22.49 15.15 -18.71
C ASP A 429 -20.97 15.33 -18.76
N LEU A 430 -20.46 15.95 -19.84
CA LEU A 430 -19.04 16.23 -20.03
C LEU A 430 -18.70 17.65 -19.54
N PHE A 431 -17.87 17.73 -18.50
CA PHE A 431 -17.34 18.98 -17.95
C PHE A 431 -15.90 19.18 -18.43
N THR A 432 -15.70 20.13 -19.34
CA THR A 432 -14.39 20.40 -19.91
C THR A 432 -14.22 21.84 -20.38
N ARG A 433 -12.97 22.29 -20.51
CA ARG A 433 -12.62 23.54 -21.22
C ARG A 433 -12.09 23.27 -22.63
N SER A 434 -11.87 22.01 -22.96
CA SER A 434 -11.34 21.60 -24.26
C SER A 434 -12.47 21.57 -25.29
N PRO A 435 -12.18 21.81 -26.58
CA PRO A 435 -13.13 21.55 -27.65
C PRO A 435 -13.64 20.11 -27.61
N VAL A 436 -14.90 19.93 -27.98
CA VAL A 436 -15.59 18.64 -28.00
C VAL A 436 -16.04 18.38 -29.43
N ASN A 437 -15.88 17.15 -29.92
CA ASN A 437 -16.28 16.80 -31.28
C ASN A 437 -17.79 16.97 -31.49
N ALA A 438 -18.18 17.68 -32.56
CA ALA A 438 -19.57 17.96 -32.90
C ALA A 438 -20.39 16.68 -33.17
N SER A 439 -19.76 15.59 -33.61
CA SER A 439 -20.45 14.32 -33.88
C SER A 439 -21.08 13.68 -32.63
N LEU A 440 -20.73 14.13 -31.42
CA LEU A 440 -21.36 13.67 -30.18
C LEU A 440 -22.85 14.05 -30.11
N ALA A 441 -23.25 15.14 -30.75
CA ALA A 441 -24.66 15.52 -30.82
C ALA A 441 -25.52 14.50 -31.57
N GLU A 442 -24.94 13.74 -32.50
CA GLU A 442 -25.63 12.75 -33.33
C GLU A 442 -25.97 11.47 -32.55
N LEU A 443 -25.38 11.27 -31.36
CA LEU A 443 -25.57 10.08 -30.52
C LEU A 443 -26.72 10.23 -29.50
N GLN A 444 -27.45 11.34 -29.51
CA GLN A 444 -28.57 11.57 -28.60
C GLN A 444 -29.83 10.83 -29.06
N GLY A 445 -30.64 10.39 -28.09
CA GLY A 445 -31.89 9.68 -28.31
C GLY A 445 -32.82 9.77 -27.09
N PRO A 446 -34.01 9.14 -27.13
CA PRO A 446 -35.02 9.28 -26.08
C PRO A 446 -34.53 8.85 -24.69
N ASN A 447 -33.68 7.82 -24.61
CA ASN A 447 -33.12 7.30 -23.36
C ASN A 447 -31.60 7.54 -23.24
N ARG A 448 -31.03 8.39 -24.10
CA ARG A 448 -29.58 8.62 -24.19
C ARG A 448 -29.31 10.10 -24.41
N GLN A 449 -28.72 10.75 -23.43
CA GLN A 449 -28.48 12.19 -23.48
C GLN A 449 -27.01 12.50 -23.25
N ILE A 450 -26.53 13.55 -23.92
CA ILE A 450 -25.17 14.07 -23.73
C ILE A 450 -25.26 15.55 -23.41
N GLY A 451 -24.84 15.92 -22.21
CA GLY A 451 -24.73 17.31 -21.76
C GLY A 451 -23.31 17.81 -21.90
N LEU A 452 -23.13 19.01 -22.46
CA LEU A 452 -21.81 19.66 -22.56
C LEU A 452 -21.78 20.86 -21.63
N HIS A 453 -20.81 20.86 -20.72
CA HIS A 453 -20.66 21.88 -19.68
C HIS A 453 -19.25 22.46 -19.73
N ASN A 454 -19.17 23.79 -19.72
CA ASN A 454 -17.89 24.48 -19.76
C ASN A 454 -17.25 24.52 -18.37
N GLY A 455 -16.06 23.94 -18.23
CA GLY A 455 -15.25 24.03 -17.01
C GLY A 455 -15.33 22.80 -16.09
N ARG A 456 -15.38 23.05 -14.79
CA ARG A 456 -15.48 22.03 -13.74
C ARG A 456 -16.95 21.88 -13.32
N ILE A 457 -17.27 20.81 -12.60
CA ILE A 457 -18.61 20.63 -12.02
C ILE A 457 -18.84 21.74 -10.99
N GLY A 458 -19.84 22.59 -11.24
CA GLY A 458 -20.21 23.71 -10.38
C GLY A 458 -21.35 23.39 -9.42
N PRO A 459 -21.60 24.24 -8.41
CA PRO A 459 -22.67 24.07 -7.43
C PRO A 459 -24.06 23.90 -8.05
N GLU A 460 -24.31 24.58 -9.17
CA GLU A 460 -25.56 24.54 -9.92
C GLU A 460 -25.88 23.15 -10.47
N TYR A 461 -24.87 22.36 -10.82
CA TYR A 461 -25.08 21.01 -11.32
C TYR A 461 -25.62 20.08 -10.23
N TRP A 462 -25.10 20.21 -9.01
CA TRP A 462 -25.51 19.38 -7.87
C TRP A 462 -26.99 19.57 -7.51
N LEU A 463 -27.54 20.77 -7.73
CA LEU A 463 -28.97 21.06 -7.53
C LEU A 463 -29.88 20.27 -8.50
N THR A 464 -29.34 19.75 -9.60
CA THR A 464 -30.09 18.96 -10.58
C THR A 464 -30.14 17.46 -10.27
N ILE A 465 -29.48 17.04 -9.20
CA ILE A 465 -29.33 15.63 -8.82
C ILE A 465 -30.44 15.27 -7.83
N SER A 466 -31.13 14.16 -8.11
CA SER A 466 -32.10 13.60 -7.16
C SER A 466 -31.40 13.10 -5.91
N LYS A 467 -31.96 13.40 -4.73
CA LYS A 467 -31.46 12.92 -3.43
C LYS A 467 -31.64 11.41 -3.25
N ASP A 468 -32.43 10.79 -4.13
CA ASP A 468 -32.73 9.37 -4.05
C ASP A 468 -31.64 8.49 -4.68
N LYS A 469 -30.84 9.04 -5.61
CA LYS A 469 -29.79 8.30 -6.32
C LYS A 469 -28.67 7.83 -5.40
N ASP A 470 -28.18 6.63 -5.67
CA ASP A 470 -26.89 6.16 -5.15
C ASP A 470 -25.75 6.90 -5.88
N VAL A 471 -24.70 7.29 -5.16
CA VAL A 471 -23.62 8.09 -5.73
C VAL A 471 -22.29 7.36 -5.67
N LEU A 472 -21.67 7.21 -6.83
CA LEU A 472 -20.35 6.60 -7.00
C LEU A 472 -19.37 7.66 -7.52
N ILE A 473 -18.28 7.91 -6.80
CA ILE A 473 -17.27 8.92 -7.15
C ILE A 473 -15.91 8.27 -7.31
N CYS A 474 -15.26 8.47 -8.46
CA CYS A 474 -13.90 8.02 -8.70
C CYS A 474 -13.05 9.09 -9.40
N GLY A 475 -11.87 9.39 -8.87
CA GLY A 475 -10.96 10.38 -9.45
C GLY A 475 -9.84 10.82 -8.49
N PRO A 476 -9.06 11.85 -8.86
CA PRO A 476 -8.05 12.43 -7.99
C PRO A 476 -8.63 12.90 -6.65
N ASN A 477 -7.83 12.86 -5.58
CA ASN A 477 -8.30 13.15 -4.22
C ASN A 477 -9.02 14.51 -4.13
N GLU A 478 -8.38 15.61 -4.54
CA GLU A 478 -8.99 16.95 -4.50
C GLU A 478 -10.31 17.04 -5.29
N PHE A 479 -10.42 16.34 -6.41
CA PHE A 479 -11.66 16.28 -7.19
C PHE A 479 -12.76 15.51 -6.45
N GLY A 480 -12.40 14.35 -5.88
CA GLY A 480 -13.32 13.55 -5.10
C GLY A 480 -13.80 14.26 -3.84
N ASP A 481 -12.91 14.99 -3.15
CA ASP A 481 -13.26 15.81 -1.96
C ASP A 481 -14.29 16.88 -2.36
N ALA A 482 -14.00 17.65 -3.41
CA ALA A 482 -14.91 18.70 -3.89
C ALA A 482 -16.27 18.15 -4.37
N ALA A 483 -16.30 16.97 -4.98
CA ALA A 483 -17.54 16.31 -5.39
C ALA A 483 -18.38 15.89 -4.17
N VAL A 484 -17.75 15.30 -3.15
CA VAL A 484 -18.43 14.94 -1.88
C VAL A 484 -18.99 16.19 -1.21
N GLU A 485 -18.20 17.25 -1.07
CA GLU A 485 -18.63 18.52 -0.46
C GLU A 485 -19.82 19.13 -1.22
N GLY A 486 -19.78 19.13 -2.56
CA GLY A 486 -20.86 19.64 -3.40
C GLY A 486 -22.18 18.88 -3.24
N LEU A 487 -22.11 17.55 -3.17
CA LEU A 487 -23.29 16.69 -2.95
C LEU A 487 -23.86 16.84 -1.54
N GLN A 488 -22.99 16.97 -0.53
CA GLN A 488 -23.42 17.23 0.85
C GLN A 488 -24.09 18.60 0.99
N ALA A 489 -23.60 19.62 0.28
CA ALA A 489 -24.18 20.96 0.29
C ALA A 489 -25.63 21.00 -0.24
N VAL A 490 -26.00 20.08 -1.13
CA VAL A 490 -27.38 19.93 -1.65
C VAL A 490 -28.21 18.90 -0.87
N GLY A 491 -27.63 18.33 0.20
CA GLY A 491 -28.33 17.45 1.15
C GLY A 491 -28.38 15.98 0.74
N ILE A 492 -27.43 15.50 -0.06
CA ILE A 492 -27.25 14.07 -0.28
C ILE A 492 -26.51 13.48 0.94
N PRO A 493 -27.08 12.45 1.60
CA PRO A 493 -26.51 11.90 2.80
C PRO A 493 -25.25 11.08 2.52
N ASN A 494 -24.32 11.04 3.47
CA ASN A 494 -23.01 10.42 3.27
C ASN A 494 -23.10 8.91 3.04
N GLU A 495 -24.10 8.22 3.61
CA GLU A 495 -24.35 6.79 3.39
C GLU A 495 -24.70 6.43 1.94
N LYS A 496 -25.15 7.40 1.13
CA LYS A 496 -25.39 7.20 -0.31
C LYS A 496 -24.18 7.48 -1.18
N ILE A 497 -23.10 8.00 -0.60
CA ILE A 497 -21.90 8.40 -1.34
C ILE A 497 -20.81 7.36 -1.10
N GLN A 498 -20.53 6.57 -2.13
CA GLN A 498 -19.34 5.74 -2.18
C GLN A 498 -18.27 6.46 -2.99
N ARG A 499 -17.06 6.56 -2.44
CA ARG A 499 -15.93 7.19 -3.11
C ARG A 499 -14.73 6.25 -3.12
N GLU A 500 -14.12 6.10 -4.30
CA GLU A 500 -12.80 5.51 -4.47
C GLU A 500 -11.80 6.54 -4.98
N GLY A 501 -10.59 6.52 -4.43
CA GLY A 501 -9.45 7.32 -4.89
C GLY A 501 -8.46 6.47 -5.67
N PHE A 502 -7.42 7.12 -6.21
CA PHE A 502 -6.26 6.41 -6.74
C PHE A 502 -5.37 5.91 -5.59
N TYR A 503 -4.93 4.66 -5.64
CA TYR A 503 -4.13 3.99 -4.61
C TYR A 503 -2.61 4.15 -4.79
#